data_AF-A0A928UGP2-F1
#
_entry.id   AF-A0A928UGP2-F1
#
_cell.length_a   1.000
_cell.length_b   1.000
_cell.length_c   1.000
_cell.angle_alpha   90.00
_cell.angle_beta   90.00
_cell.angle_gamma   90.00
#
_symmetry.space_group_name_H-M   'P 1'
#
loop_
_entity.id
_entity.type
_entity.pdbx_description
1 polymer ?
#
loop_
_entity_poly.entity_id
_entity_poly.type
_entity_poly.pdbx_seq_one_letter_code
_entity_poly.pdbx_strand_id
1 'polypeptide(L)'
;MKNSIIIFAVCILSSLSINAYEYSSHYDRPTSNQQLQIDFSEYMENIRNKLQKNWSYPDFLEEGHIKVLFKLDREGYVISGDILESSGNPVYDESAVDAIHKSEPFGKFPENSTRQTLTINYSFDSSLVKTDKLKEYYDKAKRYAHSDKKEALRYINIAVAEAQGNPECYFLYKHRAKIKEDLGDHIGAKEDLEEYINLKTKIDIKRIHALKHRAEVEDSAFAYYHLAYAYELLKDYKNAINAIDKAIEKTELNQNYKQYRNELLLKNNRQKERML
;
A
#
# COMPACT_ATOMS: atom_id res chain seq x y z
N MET A 1 56.08 -44.64 -2.44
CA MET A 1 54.71 -45.16 -2.33
C MET A 1 53.75 -43.99 -2.44
N LYS A 2 52.95 -43.99 -3.52
CA LYS A 2 51.89 -43.03 -3.80
C LYS A 2 50.76 -43.22 -2.79
N ASN A 3 50.16 -42.14 -2.29
CA ASN A 3 48.76 -42.13 -1.87
C ASN A 3 48.17 -40.77 -2.26
N SER A 4 47.49 -40.78 -3.39
CA SER A 4 46.66 -39.68 -3.90
C SER A 4 45.41 -39.57 -3.02
N ILE A 5 45.17 -38.39 -2.46
CA ILE A 5 43.92 -38.06 -1.76
C ILE A 5 42.95 -37.52 -2.81
N ILE A 6 41.85 -38.25 -3.01
CA ILE A 6 40.74 -37.88 -3.90
C ILE A 6 39.89 -36.83 -3.16
N ILE A 7 39.79 -35.63 -3.73
CA ILE A 7 38.87 -34.58 -3.30
C ILE A 7 37.50 -34.90 -3.89
N PHE A 8 36.54 -35.33 -3.06
CA PHE A 8 35.13 -35.38 -3.44
C PHE A 8 34.51 -34.00 -3.21
N ALA A 9 34.26 -33.27 -4.30
CA ALA A 9 33.41 -32.09 -4.29
C ALA A 9 31.96 -32.55 -4.13
N VAL A 10 31.43 -32.44 -2.91
CA VAL A 10 30.01 -32.66 -2.63
C VAL A 10 29.27 -31.35 -2.93
N CYS A 11 28.78 -31.22 -4.17
CA CYS A 11 27.79 -30.22 -4.51
C CYS A 11 26.46 -30.61 -3.87
N ILE A 12 26.17 -30.07 -2.68
CA ILE A 12 24.85 -30.14 -2.08
C ILE A 12 23.95 -29.16 -2.84
N LEU A 13 23.29 -29.66 -3.88
CA LEU A 13 22.09 -29.04 -4.43
C LEU A 13 21.02 -29.07 -3.34
N SER A 14 20.94 -27.99 -2.56
CA SER A 14 19.77 -27.74 -1.73
C SER A 14 18.64 -27.36 -2.68
N SER A 15 17.69 -28.28 -2.86
CA SER A 15 16.43 -28.01 -3.50
C SER A 15 15.73 -26.89 -2.75
N LEU A 16 15.61 -25.73 -3.40
CA LEU A 16 14.66 -24.69 -3.03
C LEU A 16 13.27 -25.34 -3.09
N SER A 17 12.77 -25.72 -1.92
CA SER A 17 11.39 -26.13 -1.74
C SER A 17 10.55 -24.87 -1.83
N ILE A 18 9.99 -24.61 -3.01
CA ILE A 18 8.98 -23.56 -3.20
C ILE A 18 7.72 -24.09 -2.53
N ASN A 19 7.48 -23.65 -1.29
CA ASN A 19 6.16 -23.79 -0.68
C ASN A 19 5.26 -22.75 -1.36
N ALA A 20 4.53 -23.19 -2.40
CA ALA A 20 3.40 -22.45 -2.90
C ALA A 20 2.33 -22.46 -1.81
N TYR A 21 2.10 -21.32 -1.15
CA TYR A 21 0.94 -21.16 -0.29
C TYR A 21 -0.30 -21.19 -1.17
N GLU A 22 -0.97 -22.33 -1.14
CA GLU A 22 -2.28 -22.56 -1.73
C GLU A 22 -3.30 -21.67 -1.01
N TYR A 23 -3.78 -20.64 -1.69
CA TYR A 23 -4.93 -19.84 -1.26
C TYR A 23 -6.18 -20.71 -1.38
N SER A 24 -6.54 -21.39 -0.28
CA SER A 24 -7.78 -22.15 -0.20
C SER A 24 -8.95 -21.19 -0.03
N SER A 25 -9.83 -21.15 -1.03
CA SER A 25 -11.20 -20.66 -0.85
C SER A 25 -12.14 -21.81 -1.13
N HIS A 26 -12.77 -22.29 -0.07
CA HIS A 26 -13.72 -23.40 -0.09
C HIS A 26 -15.11 -22.84 -0.40
N TYR A 27 -15.54 -22.97 -1.66
CA TYR A 27 -16.93 -22.80 -2.06
C TYR A 27 -17.34 -23.98 -2.96
N ASP A 28 -18.34 -24.73 -2.52
CA ASP A 28 -18.90 -25.85 -3.28
C ASP A 28 -19.87 -25.36 -4.39
N ARG A 29 -19.57 -25.77 -5.65
CA ARG A 29 -20.39 -25.90 -6.89
C ARG A 29 -20.93 -24.62 -7.60
N PRO A 30 -21.15 -24.57 -8.95
CA PRO A 30 -21.09 -25.63 -9.98
C PRO A 30 -20.00 -25.42 -11.06
N THR A 31 -19.78 -26.46 -11.87
CA THR A 31 -18.68 -26.68 -12.85
C THR A 31 -18.42 -25.56 -13.88
N SER A 32 -19.36 -24.63 -14.13
CA SER A 32 -19.17 -23.53 -15.08
C SER A 32 -18.18 -22.46 -14.60
N ASN A 33 -18.07 -22.23 -13.29
CA ASN A 33 -17.13 -21.25 -12.73
C ASN A 33 -15.68 -21.73 -12.79
N GLN A 34 -15.42 -23.04 -12.77
CA GLN A 34 -14.07 -23.60 -12.88
C GLN A 34 -13.51 -23.43 -14.29
N GLN A 35 -14.33 -23.65 -15.33
CA GLN A 35 -13.93 -23.45 -16.72
C GLN A 35 -13.65 -21.96 -17.04
N LEU A 36 -14.46 -21.06 -16.48
CA LEU A 36 -14.22 -19.60 -16.50
C LEU A 36 -12.90 -19.20 -15.84
N GLN A 37 -12.56 -19.85 -14.72
CA GLN A 37 -11.33 -19.59 -13.99
C GLN A 37 -10.10 -20.02 -14.80
N ILE A 38 -10.18 -21.14 -15.52
CA ILE A 38 -9.10 -21.66 -16.36
C ILE A 38 -8.88 -20.75 -17.60
N ASP A 39 -9.94 -20.35 -18.30
CA ASP A 39 -9.81 -19.56 -19.54
C ASP A 39 -9.31 -18.13 -19.32
N PHE A 40 -9.62 -17.53 -18.16
CA PHE A 40 -9.22 -16.17 -17.81
C PHE A 40 -8.03 -16.08 -16.85
N SER A 41 -7.38 -17.20 -16.48
CA SER A 41 -6.28 -17.17 -15.49
C SER A 41 -5.13 -16.25 -15.92
N GLU A 42 -4.63 -16.42 -17.15
CA GLU A 42 -3.57 -15.55 -17.70
C GLU A 42 -4.05 -14.10 -17.86
N TYR A 43 -5.31 -13.92 -18.25
CA TYR A 43 -5.90 -12.59 -18.37
C TYR A 43 -5.97 -11.86 -17.02
N MET A 44 -6.40 -12.56 -15.96
CA MET A 44 -6.46 -12.01 -14.60
C MET A 44 -5.06 -11.71 -14.04
N GLU A 45 -4.07 -12.53 -14.40
CA GLU A 45 -2.66 -12.26 -14.08
C GLU A 45 -2.18 -10.96 -14.73
N ASN A 46 -2.47 -10.77 -16.01
CA ASN A 46 -2.13 -9.56 -16.74
C ASN A 46 -2.82 -8.32 -16.16
N ILE A 47 -4.10 -8.44 -15.78
CA ILE A 47 -4.83 -7.36 -15.09
C ILE A 47 -4.14 -7.01 -13.79
N ARG A 48 -3.85 -8.01 -12.94
CA ARG A 48 -3.19 -7.77 -11.64
C ARG A 48 -1.85 -7.09 -11.82
N ASN A 49 -1.02 -7.58 -12.75
CA ASN A 49 0.30 -7.00 -13.00
C ASN A 49 0.22 -5.57 -13.51
N LYS A 50 -0.75 -5.25 -14.39
CA LYS A 50 -0.93 -3.89 -14.91
C LYS A 50 -1.42 -2.94 -13.82
N LEU A 51 -2.41 -3.37 -13.02
CA LEU A 51 -2.90 -2.61 -11.88
C LEU A 51 -1.79 -2.34 -10.87
N GLN A 52 -1.07 -3.37 -10.42
CA GLN A 52 0.02 -3.22 -9.45
C GLN A 52 1.13 -2.31 -9.95
N LYS A 53 1.47 -2.39 -11.24
CA LYS A 53 2.49 -1.52 -11.85
C LYS A 53 2.06 -0.06 -11.91
N ASN A 54 0.79 0.21 -12.17
CA ASN A 54 0.27 1.56 -12.37
C ASN A 54 -0.31 2.17 -11.09
N TRP A 55 -0.43 1.39 -10.01
CA TRP A 55 -0.97 1.86 -8.76
C TRP A 55 0.05 2.63 -7.93
N SER A 56 -0.13 3.95 -7.87
CA SER A 56 0.66 4.85 -7.02
C SER A 56 -0.14 5.24 -5.77
N TYR A 57 -0.19 4.35 -4.78
CA TYR A 57 -0.83 4.68 -3.50
C TYR A 57 0.03 5.59 -2.62
N PRO A 58 -0.60 6.32 -1.69
CA PRO A 58 0.10 7.08 -0.66
C PRO A 58 0.81 6.14 0.33
N ASP A 59 2.11 5.91 0.12
CA ASP A 59 2.95 5.02 0.92
C ASP A 59 3.22 5.53 2.35
N PHE A 60 2.83 6.77 2.65
CA PHE A 60 2.80 7.34 4.00
C PHE A 60 1.65 6.84 4.89
N LEU A 61 0.71 6.06 4.34
CA LEU A 61 -0.35 5.40 5.10
C LEU A 61 0.12 4.03 5.60
N GLU A 62 -0.18 3.72 6.86
CA GLU A 62 0.45 2.60 7.60
C GLU A 62 -0.05 1.20 7.18
N GLU A 63 -1.23 1.10 6.56
CA GLU A 63 -1.82 -0.07 5.91
C GLU A 63 -3.08 0.46 5.18
N GLY A 64 -3.41 -0.07 4.00
CA GLY A 64 -4.59 0.37 3.25
C GLY A 64 -5.26 -0.78 2.52
N HIS A 65 -6.58 -0.78 2.53
CA HIS A 65 -7.43 -1.76 1.86
C HIS A 65 -8.57 -1.01 1.17
N ILE A 66 -8.78 -1.25 -0.12
CA ILE A 66 -9.96 -0.80 -0.86
C ILE A 66 -10.40 -1.93 -1.78
N LYS A 67 -11.73 -2.16 -1.84
CA LYS A 67 -12.33 -3.04 -2.84
C LYS A 67 -13.02 -2.21 -3.92
N VAL A 68 -12.72 -2.53 -5.16
CA VAL A 68 -13.36 -1.92 -6.34
C VAL A 68 -14.07 -2.99 -7.17
N LEU A 69 -15.13 -2.57 -7.85
CA LEU A 69 -15.81 -3.35 -8.87
C LEU A 69 -15.72 -2.56 -10.18
N PHE A 70 -15.10 -3.12 -11.20
CA PHE A 70 -15.08 -2.49 -12.51
C PHE A 70 -15.45 -3.48 -13.61
N LYS A 71 -16.02 -2.96 -14.69
CA LYS A 71 -16.53 -3.74 -15.81
C LYS A 71 -15.72 -3.41 -17.04
N LEU A 72 -15.20 -4.43 -17.71
CA LEU A 72 -14.47 -4.32 -18.97
C LEU A 72 -15.33 -4.73 -20.15
N ASP A 73 -15.08 -4.11 -21.30
CA ASP A 73 -15.51 -4.61 -22.60
C ASP A 73 -14.52 -5.67 -23.14
N ARG A 74 -14.86 -6.29 -24.27
CA ARG A 74 -14.06 -7.36 -24.90
C ARG A 74 -12.66 -6.90 -25.33
N GLU A 75 -12.47 -5.62 -25.62
CA GLU A 75 -11.18 -5.06 -26.03
C GLU A 75 -10.34 -4.60 -24.82
N GLY A 76 -10.89 -4.71 -23.61
CA GLY A 76 -10.23 -4.42 -22.34
C GLY A 76 -10.39 -2.98 -21.85
N TYR A 77 -11.33 -2.21 -22.39
CA TYR A 77 -11.65 -0.87 -21.90
C TYR A 77 -12.67 -0.92 -20.76
N VAL A 78 -12.55 0.02 -19.83
CA VAL A 78 -13.43 0.14 -18.66
C VAL A 78 -14.73 0.81 -19.09
N ILE A 79 -15.82 0.08 -18.88
CA ILE A 79 -17.20 0.55 -19.11
C ILE A 79 -17.72 1.28 -17.87
N SER A 80 -17.41 0.76 -16.68
CA SER A 80 -17.85 1.32 -15.40
C SER A 80 -16.92 0.90 -14.27
N GLY A 81 -16.89 1.68 -13.19
CA GLY A 81 -16.12 1.39 -11.98
C GLY A 81 -16.81 1.96 -10.75
N ASP A 82 -16.88 1.17 -9.68
CA ASP A 82 -17.48 1.50 -8.40
C ASP A 82 -16.54 1.11 -7.25
N ILE A 83 -16.55 1.87 -6.17
CA ILE A 83 -15.89 1.50 -4.92
C ILE A 83 -16.87 0.67 -4.10
N LEU A 84 -16.56 -0.60 -3.87
CA LEU A 84 -17.36 -1.50 -3.05
C LEU A 84 -17.10 -1.30 -1.55
N GLU A 85 -15.84 -1.05 -1.20
CA GLU A 85 -15.40 -0.85 0.18
C GLU A 85 -14.33 0.22 0.18
N SER A 86 -14.68 1.40 0.71
CA SER A 86 -13.73 2.51 0.88
C SER A 86 -12.66 2.15 1.91
N SER A 87 -11.44 2.61 1.67
CA SER A 87 -10.35 2.53 2.65
C SER A 87 -10.53 3.45 3.86
N GLY A 88 -11.51 4.36 3.81
CA GLY A 88 -11.64 5.47 4.75
C GLY A 88 -10.64 6.61 4.48
N ASN A 89 -9.81 6.52 3.44
CA ASN A 89 -8.91 7.58 3.00
C ASN A 89 -9.18 7.97 1.53
N PRO A 90 -9.62 9.22 1.26
CA PRO A 90 -10.00 9.62 -0.09
C PRO A 90 -8.85 9.58 -1.11
N VAL A 91 -7.61 9.85 -0.70
CA VAL A 91 -6.44 9.76 -1.60
C VAL A 91 -6.15 8.31 -1.98
N TYR A 92 -6.29 7.40 -1.02
CA TYR A 92 -6.08 5.98 -1.26
C TYR A 92 -7.17 5.42 -2.18
N ASP A 93 -8.42 5.82 -1.95
CA ASP A 93 -9.56 5.46 -2.79
C ASP A 93 -9.37 5.97 -4.24
N GLU A 94 -9.01 7.24 -4.39
CA GLU A 94 -8.74 7.84 -5.70
C GLU A 94 -7.52 7.19 -6.39
N SER A 95 -6.51 6.77 -5.64
CA SER A 95 -5.35 6.06 -6.19
C SER A 95 -5.71 4.74 -6.87
N ALA A 96 -6.69 4.00 -6.32
CA ALA A 96 -7.17 2.76 -6.90
C ALA A 96 -7.93 3.02 -8.20
N VAL A 97 -8.78 4.05 -8.22
CA VAL A 97 -9.52 4.46 -9.42
C VAL A 97 -8.55 4.95 -10.52
N ASP A 98 -7.57 5.78 -10.16
CA ASP A 98 -6.51 6.23 -11.07
C ASP A 98 -5.72 5.06 -11.65
N ALA A 99 -5.39 4.05 -10.84
CA ALA A 99 -4.68 2.84 -11.29
C ALA A 99 -5.47 2.04 -12.33
N ILE A 100 -6.80 1.97 -12.19
CA ILE A 100 -7.68 1.31 -13.16
C ILE A 100 -7.60 2.03 -14.50
N HIS A 101 -7.79 3.36 -14.51
CA HIS A 101 -7.78 4.16 -15.73
C HIS A 101 -6.40 4.20 -16.41
N LYS A 102 -5.32 4.35 -15.64
CA LYS A 102 -3.94 4.25 -16.17
C LYS A 102 -3.61 2.87 -16.75
N SER A 103 -4.37 1.85 -16.35
CA SER A 103 -4.22 0.49 -16.84
C SER A 103 -5.08 0.19 -18.06
N GLU A 104 -5.86 1.14 -18.57
CA GLU A 104 -6.59 0.94 -19.82
C GLU A 104 -5.65 0.98 -21.03
N PRO A 105 -5.93 0.18 -22.08
CA PRO A 105 -6.81 -1.00 -22.07
C PRO A 105 -6.13 -2.22 -21.41
N PHE A 106 -6.90 -3.10 -20.75
CA PHE A 106 -6.42 -4.33 -20.12
C PHE A 106 -6.10 -5.48 -21.10
N GLY A 107 -6.13 -5.18 -22.40
CA GLY A 107 -5.94 -6.15 -23.46
C GLY A 107 -7.23 -6.89 -23.79
N LYS A 108 -7.24 -7.48 -24.98
CA LYS A 108 -8.39 -8.22 -25.51
C LYS A 108 -8.63 -9.49 -24.71
N PHE A 109 -9.90 -9.86 -24.55
CA PHE A 109 -10.25 -11.12 -23.92
C PHE A 109 -9.67 -12.32 -24.67
N PRO A 110 -9.42 -13.45 -23.97
CA PRO A 110 -8.95 -14.69 -24.59
C PRO A 110 -9.81 -15.09 -25.80
N GLU A 111 -9.16 -15.53 -26.89
CA GLU A 111 -9.83 -15.80 -28.17
C GLU A 111 -10.92 -16.88 -28.05
N ASN A 112 -10.72 -17.85 -27.16
CA ASN A 112 -11.67 -18.91 -26.84
C ASN A 112 -12.90 -18.42 -26.05
N SER A 113 -12.92 -17.16 -25.58
CA SER A 113 -14.05 -16.59 -24.86
C SER A 113 -15.08 -15.99 -25.81
N THR A 114 -16.36 -16.28 -25.60
CA THR A 114 -17.50 -15.64 -26.28
C THR A 114 -18.03 -14.40 -25.56
N ARG A 115 -17.46 -14.07 -24.39
CA ARG A 115 -17.91 -12.95 -23.56
C ARG A 115 -17.69 -11.60 -24.24
N GLN A 116 -18.65 -10.71 -24.04
CA GLN A 116 -18.56 -9.31 -24.47
C GLN A 116 -18.16 -8.38 -23.32
N THR A 117 -18.38 -8.82 -22.08
CA THR A 117 -18.01 -8.04 -20.90
C THR A 117 -17.53 -8.95 -19.77
N LEU A 118 -16.71 -8.38 -18.89
CA LEU A 118 -16.18 -9.03 -17.70
C LEU A 118 -16.26 -8.06 -16.52
N THR A 119 -16.89 -8.48 -15.43
CA THR A 119 -16.92 -7.70 -14.19
C THR A 119 -15.88 -8.27 -13.24
N ILE A 120 -15.05 -7.39 -12.68
CA ILE A 120 -13.90 -7.72 -11.87
C ILE A 120 -14.06 -7.07 -10.51
N ASN A 121 -13.99 -7.89 -9.47
CA ASN A 121 -13.84 -7.44 -8.09
C ASN A 121 -12.35 -7.54 -7.73
N TYR A 122 -11.75 -6.40 -7.40
CA TYR A 122 -10.31 -6.32 -7.12
C TYR A 122 -10.07 -5.60 -5.80
N SER A 123 -9.11 -6.11 -5.01
CA SER A 123 -8.67 -5.50 -3.76
C SER A 123 -7.27 -4.91 -3.93
N PHE A 124 -7.11 -3.64 -3.55
CA PHE A 124 -5.81 -2.99 -3.49
C PHE A 124 -5.33 -2.95 -2.03
N ASP A 125 -4.36 -3.80 -1.73
CA ASP A 125 -3.76 -3.96 -0.42
C ASP A 125 -2.34 -3.38 -0.39
N SER A 126 -2.06 -2.50 0.57
CA SER A 126 -0.70 -2.04 0.86
C SER A 126 -0.23 -2.57 2.20
N SER A 127 1.04 -2.96 2.24
CA SER A 127 1.72 -3.42 3.44
C SER A 127 3.01 -2.63 3.59
N LEU A 128 3.23 -2.02 4.76
CA LEU A 128 4.53 -1.46 5.11
C LEU A 128 5.57 -2.54 5.41
N VAL A 129 5.14 -3.78 5.64
CA VAL A 129 6.02 -4.91 5.94
C VAL A 129 6.50 -5.55 4.65
N LYS A 130 7.83 -5.54 4.43
CA LYS A 130 8.45 -5.98 3.16
C LYS A 130 8.98 -7.42 3.16
N THR A 131 9.02 -8.10 4.30
CA THR A 131 9.52 -9.48 4.40
C THR A 131 8.55 -10.37 5.15
N ASP A 132 8.45 -11.63 4.73
CA ASP A 132 7.54 -12.62 5.36
C ASP A 132 7.84 -12.81 6.84
N LYS A 133 9.13 -12.84 7.20
CA LYS A 133 9.58 -12.96 8.59
C LYS A 133 9.14 -11.77 9.43
N LEU A 134 9.37 -10.55 8.93
CA LEU A 134 8.95 -9.33 9.63
C LEU A 134 7.43 -9.31 9.79
N LYS A 135 6.70 -9.75 8.76
CA LYS A 135 5.24 -9.80 8.74
C LYS A 135 4.73 -10.79 9.77
N GLU A 136 5.31 -11.98 9.82
CA GLU A 136 4.96 -13.01 10.78
C GLU A 136 5.09 -12.49 12.23
N TYR A 137 6.21 -11.87 12.58
CA TYR A 137 6.43 -11.35 13.92
C TYR A 137 5.52 -10.17 14.25
N TYR A 138 5.33 -9.24 13.31
CA TYR A 138 4.43 -8.12 13.50
C TYR A 138 2.97 -8.57 13.68
N ASP A 139 2.50 -9.52 12.88
CA ASP A 139 1.15 -10.09 13.00
C ASP A 139 0.97 -10.84 14.33
N LYS A 140 2.00 -11.56 14.80
CA LYS A 140 1.97 -12.16 16.14
C LYS A 140 1.85 -11.09 17.22
N ALA A 141 2.62 -10.00 17.14
CA ALA A 141 2.51 -8.89 18.09
C ALA A 141 1.09 -8.29 18.13
N LYS A 142 0.49 -8.02 16.95
CA LYS A 142 -0.90 -7.52 16.85
C LYS A 142 -1.91 -8.47 17.51
N ARG A 143 -1.79 -9.79 17.28
CA ARG A 143 -2.68 -10.80 17.87
C ARG A 143 -2.59 -10.83 19.40
N TYR A 144 -1.38 -10.79 19.95
CA TYR A 144 -1.18 -10.85 21.40
C TYR A 144 -1.48 -9.53 22.11
N ALA A 145 -1.52 -8.39 21.42
CA ALA A 145 -1.72 -7.07 22.03
C ALA A 145 -2.97 -6.96 22.93
N HIS A 146 -4.01 -7.75 22.66
CA HIS A 146 -5.27 -7.75 23.40
C HIS A 146 -5.34 -8.82 24.51
N SER A 147 -4.53 -9.87 24.42
CA SER A 147 -4.59 -11.05 25.32
C SER A 147 -3.38 -11.15 26.25
N ASP A 148 -2.18 -11.00 25.72
CA ASP A 148 -0.92 -11.06 26.46
C ASP A 148 0.04 -9.98 25.94
N LYS A 149 0.04 -8.83 26.62
CA LYS A 149 0.87 -7.68 26.26
C LYS A 149 2.37 -7.96 26.41
N LYS A 150 2.78 -8.87 27.29
CA LYS A 150 4.20 -9.25 27.44
C LYS A 150 4.66 -10.04 26.23
N GLU A 151 3.84 -10.97 25.77
CA GLU A 151 4.12 -11.72 24.55
C GLU A 151 4.06 -10.83 23.30
N ALA A 152 3.13 -9.88 23.27
CA ALA A 152 3.10 -8.84 22.23
C ALA A 152 4.40 -8.03 22.20
N LEU A 153 4.91 -7.61 23.37
CA LEU A 153 6.18 -6.89 23.51
C LEU A 153 7.36 -7.73 23.01
N ARG A 154 7.37 -9.04 23.29
CA ARG A 154 8.40 -9.96 22.79
C ARG A 154 8.43 -10.00 21.28
N TYR A 155 7.27 -10.19 20.64
CA TYR A 155 7.18 -10.28 19.19
C TYR A 155 7.49 -8.96 18.47
N ILE A 156 7.03 -7.83 18.99
CA ILE A 156 7.36 -6.53 18.38
C ILE A 156 8.85 -6.21 18.51
N ASN A 157 9.53 -6.65 19.58
CA ASN A 157 10.98 -6.51 19.69
C ASN A 157 11.73 -7.34 18.64
N ILE A 158 11.27 -8.57 18.37
CA ILE A 158 11.84 -9.40 17.31
C ILE A 158 11.62 -8.72 15.95
N ALA A 159 10.41 -8.20 15.69
CA ALA A 159 10.13 -7.46 14.46
C ALA A 159 11.05 -6.24 14.28
N VAL A 160 11.28 -5.46 15.33
CA VAL A 160 12.22 -4.32 15.29
C VAL A 160 13.65 -4.78 14.99
N ALA A 161 14.09 -5.91 15.54
CA ALA A 161 15.41 -6.47 15.25
C ALA A 161 15.53 -6.95 13.78
N GLU A 162 14.50 -7.64 13.27
CA GLU A 162 14.42 -8.10 11.88
C GLU A 162 14.39 -6.95 10.87
N ALA A 163 13.90 -5.77 11.27
CA ALA A 163 13.93 -4.58 10.43
C ALA A 163 15.36 -4.08 10.17
N GLN A 164 16.37 -4.50 10.96
CA GLN A 164 17.78 -4.15 10.80
C GLN A 164 18.04 -2.64 10.62
N GLY A 165 17.27 -1.81 11.33
CA GLY A 165 17.37 -0.35 11.24
C GLY A 165 16.82 0.25 9.94
N ASN A 166 16.02 -0.49 9.15
CA ASN A 166 15.33 0.06 7.99
C ASN A 166 14.38 1.20 8.45
N PRO A 167 14.62 2.45 8.03
CA PRO A 167 13.81 3.59 8.45
C PRO A 167 12.35 3.52 7.97
N GLU A 168 12.04 2.72 6.94
CA GLU A 168 10.67 2.49 6.48
C GLU A 168 9.85 1.67 7.49
N CYS A 169 10.50 1.00 8.44
CA CYS A 169 9.86 0.25 9.52
C CYS A 169 9.52 1.13 10.74
N TYR A 170 9.41 2.45 10.56
CA TYR A 170 9.11 3.40 11.64
C TYR A 170 7.83 3.04 12.43
N PHE A 171 6.83 2.45 11.77
CA PHE A 171 5.55 2.08 12.37
C PHE A 171 5.72 1.09 13.55
N LEU A 172 6.74 0.23 13.52
CA LEU A 172 7.00 -0.73 14.60
C LEU A 172 7.22 -0.03 15.94
N TYR A 173 7.89 1.12 15.94
CA TYR A 173 8.16 1.90 17.14
C TYR A 173 6.87 2.48 17.73
N LYS A 174 5.96 3.00 16.90
CA LYS A 174 4.64 3.46 17.36
C LYS A 174 3.82 2.34 18.02
N HIS A 175 3.82 1.14 17.42
CA HIS A 175 3.13 -0.01 18.00
C HIS A 175 3.80 -0.50 19.29
N ARG A 176 5.14 -0.53 19.33
CA ARG A 176 5.89 -0.90 20.54
C ARG A 176 5.67 0.11 21.67
N ALA A 177 5.63 1.40 21.36
CA ALA A 177 5.32 2.46 22.31
C ALA A 177 3.95 2.21 22.98
N LYS A 178 2.93 1.89 22.20
CA LYS A 178 1.59 1.59 22.73
C LYS A 178 1.59 0.36 23.65
N ILE A 179 2.29 -0.71 23.27
CA ILE A 179 2.41 -1.92 24.08
C ILE A 179 3.14 -1.62 25.40
N LYS A 180 4.24 -0.86 25.36
CA LYS A 180 5.00 -0.44 26.55
C LYS A 180 4.17 0.44 27.47
N GLU A 181 3.44 1.40 26.92
CA GLU A 181 2.51 2.26 27.65
C GLU A 181 1.44 1.42 28.39
N ASP A 182 0.84 0.46 27.69
CA ASP A 182 -0.18 -0.44 28.27
C ASP A 182 0.39 -1.41 29.33
N LEU A 183 1.72 -1.54 29.41
CA LEU A 183 2.46 -2.29 30.42
C LEU A 183 3.02 -1.39 31.55
N GLY A 184 2.82 -0.06 31.47
CA GLY A 184 3.31 0.93 32.44
C GLY A 184 4.76 1.39 32.21
N ASP A 185 5.41 0.98 31.11
CA ASP A 185 6.73 1.47 30.72
C ASP A 185 6.61 2.79 29.95
N HIS A 186 6.27 3.86 30.67
CA HIS A 186 6.07 5.19 30.10
C HIS A 186 7.35 5.80 29.50
N ILE A 187 8.51 5.48 30.10
CA ILE A 187 9.80 5.99 29.61
C ILE A 187 10.13 5.34 28.28
N GLY A 188 10.11 4.01 28.21
CA GLY A 188 10.38 3.29 26.98
C GLY A 188 9.34 3.55 25.89
N ALA A 189 8.09 3.83 26.27
CA ALA A 189 7.05 4.25 25.32
C ALA A 189 7.35 5.62 24.70
N LYS A 190 7.81 6.57 25.51
CA LYS A 190 8.22 7.89 25.04
C LYS A 190 9.42 7.81 24.10
N GLU A 191 10.45 7.04 24.44
CA GLU A 191 11.62 6.81 23.58
C GLU A 191 11.23 6.25 22.20
N ASP A 192 10.33 5.26 22.18
CA ASP A 192 9.82 4.70 20.93
C ASP A 192 9.01 5.70 20.11
N LEU A 193 8.23 6.57 20.78
CA LEU A 193 7.47 7.61 20.09
C LEU A 193 8.39 8.68 19.48
N GLU A 194 9.47 9.05 20.17
CA GLU A 194 10.49 9.96 19.66
C GLU A 194 11.19 9.36 18.41
N GLU A 195 11.57 8.08 18.47
CA GLU A 195 12.17 7.39 17.33
C GLU A 195 11.20 7.25 16.15
N TYR A 196 9.92 6.95 16.41
CA TYR A 196 8.86 6.97 15.40
C TYR A 196 8.79 8.33 14.68
N ILE A 197 8.73 9.43 15.44
CA ILE A 197 8.62 10.78 14.87
C ILE A 197 9.85 11.10 14.02
N ASN A 198 11.04 10.78 14.50
CA ASN A 198 12.31 11.02 13.81
C ASN A 198 12.37 10.27 12.47
N LEU A 199 12.15 8.95 12.49
CA LEU A 199 12.20 8.13 11.29
C LEU A 199 11.09 8.48 10.29
N LYS A 200 9.86 8.67 10.79
CA LYS A 200 8.72 9.03 9.93
C LYS A 200 8.96 10.36 9.23
N THR A 201 9.43 11.38 9.94
CA THR A 201 9.72 12.70 9.35
C THR A 201 10.76 12.58 8.22
N LYS A 202 11.83 11.81 8.43
CA LYS A 202 12.86 11.58 7.41
C LYS A 202 12.30 10.89 6.17
N ILE A 203 11.44 9.89 6.36
CA ILE A 203 10.79 9.16 5.26
C ILE A 203 9.78 10.04 4.53
N ASP A 204 8.95 10.79 5.23
CA ASP A 204 7.93 11.68 4.64
C ASP A 204 8.58 12.77 3.77
N ILE A 205 9.69 13.38 4.22
CA ILE A 205 10.45 14.35 3.41
C ILE A 205 10.94 13.70 2.10
N LYS A 206 11.50 12.49 2.17
CA LYS A 206 11.97 11.76 0.99
C LYS A 206 10.81 11.45 0.04
N ARG A 207 9.66 11.01 0.56
CA ARG A 207 8.45 10.72 -0.21
C ARG A 207 7.92 11.95 -0.91
N ILE A 208 7.85 13.10 -0.24
CA ILE A 208 7.40 14.35 -0.84
C ILE A 208 8.28 14.78 -2.00
N HIS A 209 9.61 14.64 -1.91
CA HIS A 209 10.49 14.94 -3.04
C HIS A 209 10.19 14.05 -4.25
N ALA A 210 9.95 12.75 -4.02
CA ALA A 210 9.57 11.82 -5.08
C ALA A 210 8.19 12.15 -5.67
N LEU A 211 7.21 12.47 -4.82
CA LEU A 211 5.86 12.88 -5.24
C LEU A 211 5.87 14.18 -6.03
N LYS A 212 6.72 15.14 -5.65
CA LYS A 212 6.88 16.40 -6.37
C LYS A 212 7.41 16.14 -7.77
N HIS A 213 8.50 15.38 -7.90
CA HIS A 213 9.03 15.01 -9.21
C HIS A 213 7.99 14.24 -10.05
N ARG A 214 7.26 13.30 -9.43
CA ARG A 214 6.19 12.56 -10.12
C ARG A 214 5.08 13.49 -10.61
N ALA A 215 4.61 14.41 -9.76
CA ALA A 215 3.57 15.37 -10.15
C ALA A 215 4.02 16.29 -11.28
N GLU A 216 5.29 16.71 -11.29
CA GLU A 216 5.86 17.51 -12.38
C GLU A 216 6.01 16.72 -13.69
N VAL A 217 6.26 15.40 -13.62
CA VAL A 217 6.38 14.53 -14.81
C VAL A 217 5.03 14.07 -15.35
N GLU A 218 4.11 13.62 -14.46
CA GLU A 218 2.79 13.15 -14.85
C GLU A 218 1.85 14.30 -15.23
N ASP A 219 2.04 15.48 -14.63
CA ASP A 219 1.25 16.69 -14.81
C ASP A 219 -0.27 16.48 -14.75
N SER A 220 -0.70 15.52 -13.91
CA SER A 220 -2.09 15.09 -13.76
C SER A 220 -2.73 15.66 -12.49
N ALA A 221 -4.06 15.77 -12.50
CA ALA A 221 -4.81 16.27 -11.36
C ALA A 221 -4.58 15.44 -10.10
N PHE A 222 -4.65 14.10 -10.22
CA PHE A 222 -4.41 13.18 -9.11
C PHE A 222 -2.98 13.29 -8.56
N ALA A 223 -1.95 13.43 -9.41
CA ALA A 223 -0.58 13.52 -8.93
C ALA A 223 -0.34 14.78 -8.08
N TYR A 224 -0.95 15.91 -8.46
CA TYR A 224 -0.92 17.13 -7.66
C TYR A 224 -1.80 17.04 -6.40
N TYR A 225 -2.95 16.37 -6.45
CA TYR A 225 -3.77 16.10 -5.26
C TYR A 225 -3.02 15.26 -4.24
N HIS A 226 -2.37 14.18 -4.69
CA HIS A 226 -1.53 13.32 -3.86
C HIS A 226 -0.38 14.10 -3.23
N LEU A 227 0.30 14.96 -4.01
CA LEU A 227 1.34 15.84 -3.49
C LEU A 227 0.80 16.82 -2.42
N ALA A 228 -0.38 17.40 -2.65
CA ALA A 228 -1.02 18.29 -1.69
C ALA A 228 -1.28 17.60 -0.34
N TYR A 229 -1.79 16.37 -0.40
CA TYR A 229 -2.04 15.57 0.80
C TYR A 229 -0.75 15.24 1.56
N ALA A 230 0.32 14.92 0.85
CA ALA A 230 1.62 14.66 1.48
C ALA A 230 2.16 15.90 2.22
N TYR A 231 2.01 17.09 1.63
CA TYR A 231 2.36 18.35 2.31
C TYR A 231 1.49 18.61 3.55
N GLU A 232 0.20 18.29 3.48
CA GLU A 232 -0.71 18.44 4.63
C GLU A 232 -0.25 17.60 5.84
N LEU A 233 0.21 16.37 5.61
CA LEU A 233 0.68 15.49 6.69
C LEU A 233 1.88 16.07 7.44
N LEU A 234 2.73 16.83 6.75
CA LEU A 234 3.83 17.58 7.36
C LEU A 234 3.41 18.95 7.91
N LYS A 235 2.12 19.29 7.85
CA LYS A 235 1.57 20.60 8.21
C LYS A 235 2.19 21.74 7.39
N ASP A 236 2.68 21.44 6.19
CA ASP A 236 3.14 22.44 5.22
C ASP A 236 1.96 22.91 4.37
N TYR A 237 1.01 23.59 5.02
CA TYR A 237 -0.24 23.98 4.37
C TYR A 237 -0.02 24.94 3.20
N LYS A 238 1.07 25.71 3.17
CA LYS A 238 1.39 26.60 2.06
C LYS A 238 1.65 25.80 0.79
N ASN A 239 2.52 24.79 0.86
CA ASN A 239 2.80 23.96 -0.30
C ASN A 239 1.65 23.01 -0.63
N ALA A 240 0.88 22.56 0.36
CA ALA A 240 -0.35 21.80 0.14
C ALA A 240 -1.37 22.60 -0.70
N ILE A 241 -1.60 23.88 -0.35
CA ILE A 241 -2.51 24.76 -1.09
C ILE A 241 -2.01 24.98 -2.53
N ASN A 242 -0.72 25.23 -2.72
CA ASN A 242 -0.17 25.39 -4.07
C ASN A 242 -0.32 24.13 -4.93
N ALA A 243 -0.15 22.94 -4.34
CA ALA A 243 -0.30 21.69 -5.05
C ALA A 243 -1.78 21.42 -5.39
N ILE A 244 -2.73 21.66 -4.49
CA ILE A 244 -4.16 21.46 -4.80
C ILE A 244 -4.67 22.48 -5.83
N ASP A 245 -4.13 23.70 -5.85
CA ASP A 245 -4.44 24.68 -6.90
C ASP A 245 -4.05 24.16 -8.28
N LYS A 246 -2.86 23.57 -8.41
CA LYS A 246 -2.46 22.90 -9.65
C LYS A 246 -3.39 21.73 -9.99
N ALA A 247 -3.79 20.91 -9.02
CA ALA A 247 -4.72 19.81 -9.28
C ALA A 247 -6.07 20.30 -9.85
N ILE A 248 -6.60 21.40 -9.33
CA ILE A 248 -7.84 22.04 -9.79
C ILE A 248 -7.71 22.52 -11.24
N GLU A 249 -6.55 23.06 -11.63
CA GLU A 249 -6.28 23.50 -13.00
C GLU A 249 -6.22 22.35 -14.02
N LYS A 250 -5.95 21.12 -13.57
CA LYS A 250 -5.80 19.95 -14.45
C LYS A 250 -7.09 19.21 -14.78
N THR A 251 -8.21 19.55 -14.16
CA THR A 251 -9.50 18.88 -14.43
C THR A 251 -10.69 19.79 -14.17
N GLU A 252 -11.75 19.65 -14.97
CA GLU A 252 -13.02 20.33 -14.73
C GLU A 252 -13.84 19.67 -13.61
N LEU A 253 -13.60 18.38 -13.33
CA LEU A 253 -14.25 17.59 -12.28
C LEU A 253 -13.56 17.79 -10.93
N ASN A 254 -13.59 19.02 -10.40
CA ASN A 254 -12.73 19.45 -9.29
C ASN A 254 -13.49 19.91 -8.02
N GLN A 255 -14.79 19.58 -7.89
CA GLN A 255 -15.59 20.01 -6.73
C GLN A 255 -14.97 19.55 -5.40
N ASN A 256 -14.53 18.28 -5.32
CA ASN A 256 -13.86 17.72 -4.14
C ASN A 256 -12.53 18.42 -3.86
N TYR A 257 -11.74 18.74 -4.88
CA TYR A 257 -10.47 19.46 -4.71
C TYR A 257 -10.67 20.88 -4.21
N LYS A 258 -11.71 21.58 -4.69
CA LYS A 258 -12.08 22.91 -4.19
C LYS A 258 -12.50 22.87 -2.72
N GLN A 259 -13.27 21.85 -2.32
CA GLN A 259 -13.60 21.64 -0.92
C GLN A 259 -12.34 21.39 -0.09
N TYR A 260 -11.48 20.48 -0.53
CA TYR A 260 -10.24 20.13 0.16
C TYR A 260 -9.31 21.35 0.30
N ARG A 261 -9.20 22.18 -0.74
CA ARG A 261 -8.48 23.46 -0.68
C ARG A 261 -8.98 24.39 0.43
N ASN A 262 -10.31 24.50 0.59
CA ASN A 262 -10.88 25.34 1.65
C ASN A 262 -10.54 24.80 3.04
N GLU A 263 -10.53 23.47 3.21
CA GLU A 263 -10.10 22.85 4.46
C GLU A 263 -8.62 23.14 4.77
N LEU A 264 -7.75 23.11 3.76
CA LEU A 264 -6.33 23.46 3.90
C LEU A 264 -6.14 24.93 4.30
N LEU A 265 -6.93 25.86 3.74
CA LEU A 265 -6.91 27.27 4.14
C LEU A 265 -7.29 27.46 5.62
N LEU A 266 -8.33 26.78 6.08
CA LEU A 266 -8.75 26.81 7.48
C LEU A 266 -7.67 26.23 8.42
N LYS A 267 -7.02 25.14 8.02
CA LYS A 267 -5.90 24.54 8.77
C LYS A 267 -4.70 25.50 8.83
N ASN A 268 -4.36 26.14 7.73
CA ASN A 268 -3.27 27.13 7.65
C ASN A 268 -3.51 28.34 8.59
N ASN A 269 -4.73 28.88 8.60
CA ASN A 269 -5.07 30.01 9.47
C ASN A 269 -4.98 29.63 10.95
N ARG A 270 -5.55 28.49 11.34
CA ARG A 270 -5.47 27.98 12.72
C ARG A 270 -4.03 27.72 13.17
N GLN A 271 -3.14 27.27 12.27
CA GLN A 271 -1.74 27.09 12.61
C GLN A 271 -1.06 28.44 12.89
N LYS A 272 -1.32 29.47 12.08
CA LYS A 272 -0.77 30.81 12.29
C LYS A 272 -1.23 31.42 13.61
N GLU A 273 -2.50 31.27 13.95
CA GLU A 273 -3.07 31.73 15.22
C GLU A 273 -2.40 31.09 16.44
N ARG A 274 -1.98 29.82 16.36
CA ARG A 274 -1.29 29.12 17.46
C ARG A 274 0.19 29.51 17.62
N MET A 275 0.76 30.22 16.65
CA MET A 275 2.16 30.67 16.68
C MET A 275 2.29 32.13 17.16
N LEU A 276 1.17 32.83 17.35
CA LEU A 276 1.06 34.17 17.93
C LEU A 276 0.79 34.06 19.44
#